data_AF-A0A925JIX7-F1
#
_entry.id   AF-A0A925JIX7-F1
#
_cell.length_a   1.000
_cell.length_b   1.000
_cell.length_c   1.000
_cell.angle_alpha   90.00
_cell.angle_beta   90.00
_cell.angle_gamma   90.00
#
_symmetry.space_group_name_H-M   'P 1'
#
loop_
_entity.id
_entity.type
_entity.pdbx_description
1 polymer ?
#
loop_
_entity_poly.entity_id
_entity_poly.type
_entity_poly.pdbx_seq_one_letter_code
_entity_poly.pdbx_strand_id
1 'polypeptide(L)'
;MKRNLEILKMSLSGLSKTAMLLLIVLFGGFNHRVSNIRILDSLSMIKDVQLTAVLLNNQQHILPFKDLAQRRIASVNFGAFNSVAFDKMLRNYAAVTSFNSDSFTLKDLREYTTLIIQVTPQSVFSSETLSFIREIQRNKEVIIAGFGNTTALQTLDAFTIPLIWNPHNTVAAVEQSAAIIFGGVSAEGRLNESVSPRFSAGAGYTTSKIRLKYAIPEDLSISSARLNKIDDIVNSAISEHATPSAVVMVVKDGNVIFNKAYGSHTYDGDIPTQTTDIYDV
;
A
#
# COMPACT_ATOMS: atom_id res chain seq x y z
N MET A 1 -13.66 27.53 33.68
CA MET A 1 -12.71 26.44 33.43
C MET A 1 -12.77 26.08 31.95
N LYS A 2 -12.09 26.89 31.13
CA LYS A 2 -12.00 26.77 29.67
C LYS A 2 -10.56 27.11 29.33
N ARG A 3 -9.77 26.16 28.84
CA ARG A 3 -8.57 26.44 28.05
C ARG A 3 -8.01 25.17 27.42
N ASN A 4 -7.68 25.32 26.14
CA ASN A 4 -6.76 24.52 25.33
C ASN A 4 -7.35 23.33 24.57
N LEU A 5 -7.99 23.67 23.44
CA LEU A 5 -7.96 22.85 22.24
C LEU A 5 -7.61 23.79 21.08
N GLU A 6 -6.33 23.93 20.74
CA GLU A 6 -5.92 24.54 19.48
C GLU A 6 -5.81 23.44 18.42
N ILE A 7 -6.83 23.33 17.59
CA ILE A 7 -6.75 22.64 16.31
C ILE A 7 -6.04 23.61 15.36
N LEU A 8 -4.84 23.25 14.89
CA LEU A 8 -4.10 24.03 13.90
C LEU A 8 -4.81 23.99 12.53
N LYS A 9 -5.86 24.79 12.37
CA LYS A 9 -6.45 25.15 11.06
C LYS A 9 -5.82 26.45 10.58
N MET A 10 -4.81 26.38 9.72
CA MET A 10 -4.39 27.56 8.94
C MET A 10 -5.38 27.77 7.79
N SER A 11 -6.28 28.74 7.97
CA SER A 11 -7.13 29.30 6.91
C SER A 11 -6.28 30.23 6.02
N LEU A 12 -6.13 29.85 4.76
CA LEU A 12 -5.53 30.68 3.71
C LEU A 12 -6.56 31.69 3.21
N SER A 13 -6.63 32.85 3.84
CA SER A 13 -7.28 34.02 3.24
C SER A 13 -6.60 35.30 3.69
N GLY A 14 -5.86 35.90 2.76
CA GLY A 14 -5.25 37.21 2.95
C GLY A 14 -3.76 37.16 3.21
N LEU A 15 -2.96 36.82 2.20
CA LEU A 15 -1.64 37.43 1.99
C LEU A 15 -1.18 37.19 0.55
N SER A 16 -0.95 38.32 -0.11
CA SER A 16 -0.47 38.49 -1.47
C SER A 16 0.69 37.56 -1.85
N LYS A 17 0.42 36.66 -2.81
CA LYS A 17 1.21 36.07 -3.91
C LYS A 17 2.78 35.99 -3.92
N THR A 18 3.54 36.28 -2.86
CA THR A 18 5.02 36.35 -3.02
C THR A 18 5.91 35.86 -1.87
N ALA A 19 5.42 35.09 -0.89
CA ALA A 19 6.30 34.52 0.14
C ALA A 19 5.94 33.07 0.49
N MET A 20 6.60 32.10 -0.16
CA MET A 20 6.65 30.69 0.27
C MET A 20 8.12 30.30 0.44
N LEU A 21 8.65 30.54 1.64
CA LEU A 21 10.00 30.19 2.11
C LEU A 21 9.92 28.75 2.68
N LEU A 22 10.65 27.71 2.23
CA LEU A 22 12.09 27.51 2.05
C LEU A 22 12.87 27.65 3.38
N LEU A 23 13.29 26.53 3.97
CA LEU A 23 14.27 26.53 5.06
C LEU A 23 15.60 25.96 4.53
N ILE A 24 16.54 26.86 4.22
CA ILE A 24 17.95 26.57 3.93
C ILE A 24 18.76 26.89 5.20
N VAL A 25 19.67 25.99 5.60
CA VAL A 25 20.85 26.36 6.39
C VAL A 25 22.07 25.81 5.67
N LEU A 26 23.00 26.71 5.34
CA LEU A 26 24.27 26.50 4.66
C LEU A 26 25.36 26.07 5.66
N PHE A 27 26.18 25.08 5.30
CA PHE A 27 27.63 25.09 5.51
C PHE A 27 28.29 24.36 4.32
N GLY A 28 29.36 24.94 3.77
CA GLY A 28 29.84 24.71 2.41
C GLY A 28 30.87 23.60 2.20
N GLY A 29 31.21 23.42 0.91
CA GLY A 29 32.52 22.93 0.45
C GLY A 29 32.60 21.49 -0.07
N PHE A 30 33.02 21.38 -1.34
CA PHE A 30 33.69 20.23 -1.99
C PHE A 30 32.89 19.09 -2.66
N ASN A 31 32.86 19.19 -4.00
CA ASN A 31 32.96 18.16 -5.05
C ASN A 31 32.76 16.66 -4.71
N HIS A 32 31.70 16.04 -5.26
CA HIS A 32 31.86 14.77 -5.99
C HIS A 32 30.74 14.49 -7.00
N ARG A 33 31.12 14.35 -8.27
CA ARG A 33 30.26 14.30 -9.47
C ARG A 33 30.02 12.86 -9.95
N VAL A 34 29.81 11.91 -9.02
CA VAL A 34 29.71 10.46 -9.34
C VAL A 34 28.39 9.80 -8.86
N SER A 35 27.50 10.52 -8.16
CA SER A 35 26.24 9.97 -7.63
C SER A 35 25.02 10.09 -8.56
N ASN A 36 25.08 10.88 -9.64
CA ASN A 36 23.90 11.16 -10.47
C ASN A 36 23.49 10.04 -11.44
N ILE A 37 24.40 9.15 -11.83
CA ILE A 37 24.10 8.09 -12.83
C ILE A 37 23.22 6.99 -12.20
N ARG A 38 23.52 6.56 -10.98
CA ARG A 38 22.72 5.54 -10.26
C ARG A 38 21.32 6.03 -9.89
N ILE A 39 21.16 7.33 -9.63
CA ILE A 39 19.87 7.94 -9.29
C ILE A 39 18.97 7.99 -10.53
N LEU A 40 19.51 8.28 -11.72
CA LEU A 40 18.74 8.30 -12.96
C LEU A 40 18.26 6.90 -13.37
N ASP A 41 19.09 5.86 -13.18
CA ASP A 41 18.72 4.46 -13.47
C ASP A 41 17.68 3.91 -12.49
N SER A 42 17.72 4.34 -11.22
CA SER A 42 16.69 3.97 -10.24
C SER A 42 15.39 4.74 -10.47
N LEU A 43 15.46 6.01 -10.91
CA LEU A 43 14.28 6.78 -11.31
C LEU A 43 13.63 6.24 -12.58
N SER A 44 14.39 5.74 -13.56
CA SER A 44 13.83 5.08 -14.74
C SER A 44 13.19 3.73 -14.38
N MET A 45 13.84 2.91 -13.54
CA MET A 45 13.25 1.69 -12.98
C MET A 45 11.96 1.94 -12.18
N ILE A 46 11.93 2.99 -11.35
CA ILE A 46 10.72 3.40 -10.60
C ILE A 46 9.60 3.83 -11.56
N LYS A 47 9.94 4.47 -12.68
CA LYS A 47 9.00 4.90 -13.72
C LYS A 47 8.51 3.73 -14.59
N ASP A 48 9.36 2.73 -14.85
CA ASP A 48 9.00 1.51 -15.58
C ASP A 48 8.11 0.60 -14.73
N VAL A 49 8.36 0.50 -13.42
CA VAL A 49 7.47 -0.22 -12.49
C VAL A 49 6.09 0.44 -12.43
N GLN A 50 5.98 1.76 -12.57
CA GLN A 50 4.71 2.49 -12.51
C GLN A 50 3.64 2.05 -13.53
N LEU A 51 3.96 1.24 -14.54
CA LEU A 51 3.00 0.81 -15.58
C LEU A 51 2.89 -0.72 -15.80
N THR A 52 3.46 -1.56 -14.93
CA THR A 52 3.55 -3.01 -15.20
C THR A 52 2.40 -3.85 -14.64
N ALA A 53 1.78 -3.43 -13.54
CA ALA A 53 0.65 -4.16 -12.98
C ALA A 53 -0.58 -4.04 -13.88
N VAL A 54 -1.09 -5.19 -14.34
CA VAL A 54 -2.27 -5.27 -15.20
C VAL A 54 -3.46 -5.75 -14.37
N LEU A 55 -4.52 -4.93 -14.34
CA LEU A 55 -5.79 -5.31 -13.74
C LEU A 55 -6.67 -6.00 -14.79
N LEU A 56 -7.08 -7.24 -14.56
CA LEU A 56 -7.93 -8.03 -15.44
C LEU A 56 -9.20 -8.44 -14.68
N ASN A 57 -10.22 -8.89 -15.43
CA ASN A 57 -11.49 -9.38 -14.86
C ASN A 57 -12.20 -8.40 -13.89
N ASN A 58 -12.14 -7.09 -14.14
CA ASN A 58 -12.76 -6.08 -13.28
C ASN A 58 -14.00 -5.41 -13.92
N GLN A 59 -14.80 -6.16 -14.67
CA GLN A 59 -16.02 -5.68 -15.35
C GLN A 59 -17.01 -5.02 -14.39
N GLN A 60 -17.11 -5.56 -13.17
CA GLN A 60 -18.05 -5.09 -12.14
C GLN A 60 -17.48 -3.93 -11.31
N HIS A 61 -16.29 -3.43 -11.64
CA HIS A 61 -15.62 -2.34 -10.93
C HIS A 61 -15.48 -2.60 -9.41
N ILE A 62 -15.20 -3.86 -9.03
CA ILE A 62 -14.93 -4.25 -7.63
C ILE A 62 -13.68 -3.53 -7.12
N LEU A 63 -12.64 -3.44 -7.96
CA LEU A 63 -11.45 -2.67 -7.66
C LEU A 63 -11.49 -1.28 -8.31
N PRO A 64 -10.97 -0.24 -7.63
CA PRO A 64 -10.46 -0.26 -6.26
C PRO A 64 -11.60 -0.37 -5.24
N PHE A 65 -11.35 -0.97 -4.07
CA PHE A 65 -12.36 -1.10 -3.01
C PHE A 65 -12.85 0.28 -2.53
N LYS A 66 -14.16 0.47 -2.38
CA LYS A 66 -14.75 1.73 -1.86
C LYS A 66 -15.21 1.59 -0.40
N ASP A 67 -16.01 0.57 -0.10
CA ASP A 67 -16.67 0.39 1.21
C ASP A 67 -15.85 -0.46 2.20
N LEU A 68 -14.70 0.07 2.65
CA LEU A 68 -13.76 -0.67 3.50
C LEU A 68 -14.35 -1.10 4.84
N ALA A 69 -15.24 -0.29 5.43
CA ALA A 69 -15.86 -0.60 6.72
C ALA A 69 -16.73 -1.88 6.69
N GLN A 70 -17.19 -2.31 5.53
CA GLN A 70 -18.01 -3.51 5.37
C GLN A 70 -17.18 -4.76 5.07
N ARG A 71 -15.86 -4.60 4.91
CA ARG A 71 -14.97 -5.66 4.44
C ARG A 71 -14.12 -6.16 5.60
N ARG A 72 -14.24 -7.44 5.91
CA ARG A 72 -13.28 -8.16 6.77
C ARG A 72 -12.33 -8.89 5.84
N ILE A 73 -11.10 -8.39 5.75
CA ILE A 73 -10.15 -8.76 4.70
C ILE A 73 -9.08 -9.70 5.25
N ALA A 74 -8.87 -10.82 4.58
CA ALA A 74 -7.71 -11.67 4.78
C ALA A 74 -6.83 -11.69 3.52
N SER A 75 -5.52 -11.71 3.71
CA SER A 75 -4.52 -11.96 2.68
C SER A 75 -4.00 -13.38 2.84
N VAL A 76 -4.03 -14.19 1.80
CA VAL A 76 -3.57 -15.59 1.84
C VAL A 76 -2.43 -15.77 0.83
N ASN A 77 -1.25 -16.10 1.34
CA ASN A 77 -0.04 -16.22 0.56
C ASN A 77 0.21 -17.66 0.07
N PHE A 78 0.16 -17.87 -1.25
CA PHE A 78 0.56 -19.12 -1.91
C PHE A 78 1.96 -19.00 -2.54
N GLY A 79 2.95 -18.62 -1.72
CA GLY A 79 4.37 -18.67 -2.09
C GLY A 79 4.94 -17.41 -2.75
N ALA A 80 4.27 -16.26 -2.67
CA ALA A 80 4.83 -14.99 -3.11
C ALA A 80 5.99 -14.57 -2.19
N PHE A 81 7.16 -14.30 -2.78
CA PHE A 81 8.41 -14.04 -2.04
C PHE A 81 8.36 -12.76 -1.18
N ASN A 82 7.78 -11.67 -1.71
CA ASN A 82 7.67 -10.38 -1.02
C ASN A 82 6.30 -10.18 -0.36
N SER A 83 5.65 -11.26 0.11
CA SER A 83 4.32 -11.20 0.72
C SER A 83 4.26 -10.31 1.96
N VAL A 84 5.32 -10.25 2.76
CA VAL A 84 5.41 -9.36 3.93
C VAL A 84 5.30 -7.88 3.52
N ALA A 85 5.95 -7.48 2.43
CA ALA A 85 5.87 -6.11 1.92
C ALA A 85 4.48 -5.82 1.33
N PHE A 86 3.91 -6.78 0.58
CA PHE A 86 2.55 -6.71 0.08
C PHE A 86 1.54 -6.49 1.21
N ASP A 87 1.56 -7.35 2.23
CA ASP A 87 0.63 -7.31 3.36
C ASP A 87 0.81 -6.07 4.23
N LYS A 88 2.05 -5.60 4.38
CA LYS A 88 2.32 -4.30 5.03
C LYS A 88 1.65 -3.17 4.25
N MET A 89 1.77 -3.16 2.92
CA MET A 89 1.13 -2.16 2.09
C MET A 89 -0.40 -2.25 2.13
N LEU A 90 -0.99 -3.45 2.13
CA LEU A 90 -2.44 -3.61 2.32
C LEU A 90 -2.90 -3.00 3.65
N ARG A 91 -2.15 -3.24 4.73
CA ARG A 91 -2.45 -2.72 6.08
C ARG A 91 -2.34 -1.21 6.22
N ASN A 92 -1.69 -0.52 5.28
CA ASN A 92 -1.75 0.94 5.23
C ASN A 92 -3.15 1.46 4.89
N TYR A 93 -4.01 0.65 4.27
CA TYR A 93 -5.34 1.08 3.80
C TYR A 93 -6.50 0.49 4.59
N ALA A 94 -6.37 -0.72 5.14
CA ALA A 94 -7.42 -1.38 5.91
C ALA A 94 -6.85 -2.43 6.88
N ALA A 95 -7.62 -2.85 7.87
CA ALA A 95 -7.29 -4.01 8.68
C ALA A 95 -7.27 -5.27 7.79
N VAL A 96 -6.11 -5.93 7.70
CA VAL A 96 -5.92 -7.17 6.92
C VAL A 96 -5.15 -8.18 7.76
N THR A 97 -5.71 -9.38 7.88
CA THR A 97 -5.04 -10.52 8.53
C THR A 97 -4.30 -11.35 7.48
N SER A 98 -3.03 -11.66 7.73
CA SER A 98 -2.19 -12.44 6.82
C SER A 98 -2.15 -13.91 7.20
N PHE A 99 -2.24 -14.79 6.19
CA PHE A 99 -2.07 -16.23 6.31
C PHE A 99 -1.08 -16.73 5.26
N ASN A 100 -0.29 -17.75 5.60
CA ASN A 100 0.45 -18.54 4.61
C ASN A 100 -0.33 -19.82 4.29
N SER A 101 -0.16 -20.36 3.08
CA SER A 101 -0.91 -21.52 2.59
C SER A 101 -0.82 -22.77 3.46
N ASP A 102 0.26 -22.91 4.24
CA ASP A 102 0.52 -24.01 5.17
C ASP A 102 0.02 -23.77 6.60
N SER A 103 -0.49 -22.57 6.89
CA SER A 103 -0.66 -22.05 8.24
C SER A 103 -2.11 -21.64 8.57
N PHE A 104 -3.11 -22.15 7.83
CA PHE A 104 -4.53 -21.89 8.11
C PHE A 104 -5.41 -23.10 7.83
N THR A 105 -6.59 -23.11 8.45
CA THR A 105 -7.72 -23.97 8.11
C THR A 105 -8.86 -23.14 7.54
N LEU A 106 -9.77 -23.76 6.78
CA LEU A 106 -10.96 -23.07 6.27
C LEU A 106 -11.83 -22.45 7.38
N LYS A 107 -11.69 -22.90 8.63
CA LYS A 107 -12.40 -22.33 9.79
C LYS A 107 -11.86 -20.95 10.14
N ASP A 108 -10.54 -20.75 10.06
CA ASP A 108 -9.88 -19.48 10.36
C ASP A 108 -10.32 -18.40 9.37
N LEU A 109 -10.64 -18.81 8.13
CA LEU A 109 -11.09 -17.90 7.09
C LEU A 109 -12.59 -17.54 7.20
N ARG A 110 -13.36 -18.12 8.13
CA ARG A 110 -14.84 -17.97 8.19
C ARG A 110 -15.28 -16.54 8.41
N GLU A 111 -14.61 -15.82 9.30
CA GLU A 111 -14.98 -14.45 9.65
C GLU A 111 -14.75 -13.47 8.50
N TYR A 112 -13.79 -13.72 7.61
CA TYR A 112 -13.45 -12.80 6.52
C TYR A 112 -14.49 -12.84 5.39
N THR A 113 -14.91 -11.67 4.92
CA THR A 113 -15.85 -11.54 3.80
C THR A 113 -15.12 -11.43 2.46
N THR A 114 -13.86 -10.99 2.50
CA THR A 114 -13.03 -10.73 1.32
C THR A 114 -11.67 -11.39 1.49
N LEU A 115 -11.22 -12.14 0.49
CA LEU A 115 -9.89 -12.74 0.45
C LEU A 115 -9.06 -12.17 -0.69
N ILE A 116 -7.86 -11.73 -0.38
CA ILE A 116 -6.82 -11.37 -1.35
C ILE A 116 -5.85 -12.55 -1.40
N ILE A 117 -5.80 -13.25 -2.52
CA ILE A 117 -5.01 -14.47 -2.68
C ILE A 117 -3.75 -14.11 -3.48
N GLN A 118 -2.59 -14.17 -2.82
CA GLN A 118 -1.31 -13.91 -3.46
C GLN A 118 -0.84 -15.20 -4.13
N VAL A 119 -0.48 -15.12 -5.41
CA VAL A 119 -0.08 -16.28 -6.22
C VAL A 119 1.20 -16.01 -7.00
N THR A 120 1.92 -17.08 -7.29
CA THR A 120 3.05 -17.15 -8.21
C THR A 120 2.69 -18.02 -9.42
N PRO A 121 3.46 -17.95 -10.52
CA PRO A 121 3.35 -18.91 -11.62
C PRO A 121 3.27 -20.36 -11.14
N GLN A 122 4.17 -20.77 -10.24
CA GLN A 122 4.23 -22.13 -9.70
C GLN A 122 2.96 -22.51 -8.93
N SER A 123 2.43 -21.60 -8.12
CA SER A 123 1.24 -21.89 -7.30
C SER A 123 -0.03 -22.09 -8.14
N VAL A 124 -0.21 -21.35 -9.24
CA VAL A 124 -1.44 -21.47 -10.05
C VAL A 124 -1.45 -22.72 -10.95
N PHE A 125 -0.30 -23.40 -11.10
CA PHE A 125 -0.27 -24.75 -11.68
C PHE A 125 -0.67 -25.84 -10.67
N SER A 126 -0.75 -25.53 -9.37
CA SER A 126 -1.19 -26.49 -8.35
C SER A 126 -2.71 -26.66 -8.37
N SER A 127 -3.16 -27.92 -8.48
CA SER A 127 -4.59 -28.26 -8.38
C SER A 127 -5.17 -27.91 -7.02
N GLU A 128 -4.37 -27.91 -5.97
CA GLU A 128 -4.75 -27.51 -4.61
C GLU A 128 -5.11 -26.03 -4.56
N THR A 129 -4.21 -25.15 -5.02
CA THR A 129 -4.44 -23.70 -5.06
C THR A 129 -5.67 -23.36 -5.90
N LEU A 130 -5.81 -23.95 -7.09
CA LEU A 130 -6.98 -23.70 -7.94
C LEU A 130 -8.28 -24.22 -7.31
N SER A 131 -8.25 -25.34 -6.60
CA SER A 131 -9.42 -25.89 -5.91
C SER A 131 -9.81 -25.04 -4.70
N PHE A 132 -8.84 -24.55 -3.95
CA PHE A 132 -9.05 -23.58 -2.87
C PHE A 132 -9.74 -22.32 -3.39
N ILE A 133 -9.21 -21.70 -4.46
CA ILE A 133 -9.83 -20.50 -5.07
C ILE A 133 -11.27 -20.82 -5.49
N ARG A 134 -11.51 -21.98 -6.12
CA ARG A 134 -12.86 -22.41 -6.54
C ARG A 134 -13.83 -22.60 -5.39
N GLU A 135 -13.37 -23.08 -4.25
CA GLU A 135 -14.19 -23.28 -3.06
C GLU A 135 -14.53 -21.93 -2.40
N ILE A 136 -13.53 -21.08 -2.19
CA ILE A 136 -13.69 -19.80 -1.49
C ILE A 136 -14.59 -18.84 -2.28
N GLN A 137 -14.44 -18.76 -3.61
CA GLN A 137 -15.22 -17.82 -4.43
C GLN A 137 -16.73 -18.07 -4.40
N ARG A 138 -17.20 -19.24 -3.91
CA ARG A 138 -18.64 -19.54 -3.80
C ARG A 138 -19.34 -18.69 -2.75
N ASN A 139 -18.62 -18.27 -1.72
CA ASN A 139 -19.22 -17.65 -0.53
C ASN A 139 -18.55 -16.34 -0.11
N LYS A 140 -17.40 -15.99 -0.72
CA LYS A 140 -16.59 -14.83 -0.33
C LYS A 140 -16.18 -14.07 -1.58
N GLU A 141 -16.00 -12.77 -1.44
CA GLU A 141 -15.39 -11.98 -2.50
C GLU A 141 -13.90 -12.32 -2.55
N VAL A 142 -13.38 -12.60 -3.74
CA VAL A 142 -11.98 -12.98 -3.94
C VAL A 142 -11.32 -11.97 -4.88
N ILE A 143 -10.06 -11.66 -4.61
CA ILE A 143 -9.16 -10.94 -5.49
C ILE A 143 -7.89 -11.79 -5.64
N ILE A 144 -7.38 -11.93 -6.85
CA ILE A 144 -6.08 -12.59 -7.08
C ILE A 144 -5.00 -11.53 -7.29
N ALA A 145 -3.89 -11.65 -6.57
CA ALA A 145 -2.69 -10.83 -6.74
C ALA A 145 -1.53 -11.73 -7.19
N GLY A 146 -1.21 -11.70 -8.48
CA GLY A 146 -0.19 -12.55 -9.09
C GLY A 146 1.13 -11.84 -9.32
N PHE A 147 2.25 -12.54 -9.07
CA PHE A 147 3.59 -11.99 -9.20
C PHE A 147 4.54 -12.94 -9.94
N GLY A 148 5.07 -12.49 -11.08
CA GLY A 148 5.99 -13.25 -11.93
C GLY A 148 5.51 -13.33 -13.37
N ASN A 149 6.12 -14.22 -14.18
CA ASN A 149 5.82 -14.31 -15.61
C ASN A 149 4.31 -14.44 -15.92
N THR A 150 3.89 -13.84 -17.03
CA THR A 150 2.47 -13.76 -17.42
C THR A 150 1.94 -15.05 -18.04
N THR A 151 2.78 -15.99 -18.45
CA THR A 151 2.35 -17.24 -19.09
C THR A 151 1.43 -18.08 -18.20
N ALA A 152 1.59 -17.97 -16.88
CA ALA A 152 0.75 -18.65 -15.91
C ALA A 152 -0.70 -18.12 -15.87
N LEU A 153 -0.98 -16.93 -16.43
CA LEU A 153 -2.34 -16.37 -16.48
C LEU A 153 -3.33 -17.29 -17.20
N GLN A 154 -2.89 -18.08 -18.18
CA GLN A 154 -3.77 -19.02 -18.90
C GLN A 154 -4.45 -20.01 -17.95
N THR A 155 -3.79 -20.41 -16.85
CA THR A 155 -4.37 -21.31 -15.84
C THR A 155 -5.59 -20.68 -15.13
N LEU A 156 -5.70 -19.35 -15.18
CA LEU A 156 -6.76 -18.58 -14.57
C LEU A 156 -7.92 -18.25 -15.53
N ASP A 157 -7.89 -18.76 -16.77
CA ASP A 157 -8.94 -18.51 -17.79
C ASP A 157 -10.35 -18.89 -17.29
N ALA A 158 -10.44 -19.90 -16.44
CA ALA A 158 -11.69 -20.39 -15.87
C ALA A 158 -12.29 -19.45 -14.79
N PHE A 159 -11.55 -18.45 -14.32
CA PHE A 159 -12.00 -17.55 -13.26
C PHE A 159 -12.41 -16.19 -13.84
N THR A 160 -13.49 -15.66 -13.30
CA THR A 160 -13.97 -14.29 -13.55
C THR A 160 -13.65 -13.34 -12.39
N ILE A 161 -12.82 -13.81 -11.45
CA ILE A 161 -12.36 -13.09 -10.26
C ILE A 161 -11.49 -11.89 -10.70
N PRO A 162 -11.68 -10.68 -10.15
CA PRO A 162 -10.77 -9.57 -10.37
C PRO A 162 -9.34 -9.96 -10.00
N LEU A 163 -8.40 -9.69 -10.90
CA LEU A 163 -7.02 -10.09 -10.71
C LEU A 163 -6.07 -8.96 -11.10
N ILE A 164 -5.07 -8.73 -10.25
CA ILE A 164 -3.94 -7.86 -10.55
C ILE A 164 -2.74 -8.76 -10.77
N TRP A 165 -2.13 -8.68 -11.95
CA TRP A 165 -0.92 -9.42 -12.26
C TRP A 165 0.23 -8.45 -12.48
N ASN A 166 1.33 -8.63 -11.76
CA ASN A 166 2.57 -7.91 -11.98
C ASN A 166 3.64 -8.88 -12.52
N PRO A 167 4.28 -8.60 -13.68
CA PRO A 167 5.33 -9.45 -14.23
C PRO A 167 6.57 -9.52 -13.33
N HIS A 168 6.72 -8.58 -12.40
CA HIS A 168 7.81 -8.52 -11.44
C HIS A 168 7.35 -8.91 -10.05
N ASN A 169 8.29 -9.41 -9.26
CA ASN A 169 8.08 -9.80 -7.87
C ASN A 169 8.92 -8.95 -6.89
N THR A 170 9.38 -7.77 -7.30
CA THR A 170 10.14 -6.85 -6.43
C THR A 170 9.26 -6.22 -5.35
N VAL A 171 9.86 -5.63 -4.31
CA VAL A 171 9.12 -4.92 -3.26
C VAL A 171 8.23 -3.83 -3.86
N ALA A 172 8.77 -3.00 -4.76
CA ALA A 172 8.00 -1.96 -5.42
C ALA A 172 6.82 -2.51 -6.24
N ALA A 173 7.00 -3.65 -6.92
CA ALA A 173 5.96 -4.30 -7.72
C ALA A 173 4.79 -4.81 -6.87
N VAL A 174 5.09 -5.48 -5.74
CA VAL A 174 4.04 -5.98 -4.85
C VAL A 174 3.33 -4.82 -4.14
N GLU A 175 4.06 -3.81 -3.69
CA GLU A 175 3.49 -2.62 -3.04
C GLU A 175 2.58 -1.83 -4.00
N GLN A 176 2.97 -1.70 -5.28
CA GLN A 176 2.11 -1.10 -6.30
C GLN A 176 0.79 -1.89 -6.46
N SER A 177 0.85 -3.22 -6.59
CA SER A 177 -0.34 -4.06 -6.73
C SER A 177 -1.27 -3.91 -5.52
N ALA A 178 -0.73 -3.89 -4.30
CA ALA A 178 -1.51 -3.64 -3.09
C ALA A 178 -2.16 -2.25 -3.09
N ALA A 179 -1.42 -1.21 -3.50
CA ALA A 179 -1.95 0.15 -3.59
C ALA A 179 -3.05 0.28 -4.65
N ILE A 180 -3.01 -0.48 -5.75
CA ILE A 180 -4.07 -0.52 -6.77
C ILE A 180 -5.37 -1.09 -6.20
N ILE A 181 -5.31 -2.16 -5.39
CA ILE A 181 -6.50 -2.78 -4.75
C ILE A 181 -7.30 -1.73 -3.97
N PHE A 182 -6.61 -0.84 -3.27
CA PHE A 182 -7.21 0.22 -2.47
C PHE A 182 -7.27 1.58 -3.17
N GLY A 183 -6.87 1.68 -4.44
CA GLY A 183 -6.95 2.93 -5.21
C GLY A 183 -6.02 4.05 -4.73
N GLY A 184 -4.93 3.71 -4.03
CA GLY A 184 -3.83 4.65 -3.76
C GLY A 184 -3.01 4.94 -5.03
N VAL A 185 -3.05 4.02 -6.00
CA VAL A 185 -2.48 4.15 -7.35
C VAL A 185 -3.54 3.73 -8.38
N SER A 186 -3.58 4.39 -9.54
CA SER A 186 -4.42 3.98 -10.67
C SER A 186 -3.88 2.71 -11.32
N ALA A 187 -4.77 1.79 -11.71
CA ALA A 187 -4.40 0.72 -12.63
C ALA A 187 -4.37 1.28 -14.05
N GLU A 188 -3.24 1.16 -14.73
CA GLU A 188 -3.07 1.66 -16.11
C GLU A 188 -2.38 0.64 -17.03
N GLY A 189 -1.79 -0.42 -16.45
CA GLY A 189 -1.07 -1.44 -17.21
C GLY A 189 -1.95 -2.21 -18.20
N ARG A 190 -1.30 -2.75 -19.22
CA ARG A 190 -1.89 -3.58 -20.28
C ARG A 190 -1.02 -4.79 -20.53
N LEU A 191 -1.62 -5.91 -20.95
CA LEU A 191 -0.86 -7.06 -21.42
C LEU A 191 -0.10 -6.70 -22.71
N ASN A 192 1.20 -6.99 -22.74
CA ASN A 192 2.04 -6.76 -23.92
C ASN A 192 1.79 -7.77 -25.04
N GLU A 193 1.39 -8.99 -24.66
CA GLU A 193 1.14 -10.11 -25.57
C GLU A 193 -0.12 -10.88 -25.15
N SER A 194 -0.69 -11.64 -26.08
CA SER A 194 -1.81 -12.53 -25.78
C SER A 194 -1.30 -13.78 -25.08
N VAL A 195 -1.80 -14.04 -23.88
CA VAL A 195 -1.52 -15.27 -23.12
C VAL A 195 -2.58 -16.34 -23.41
N SER A 196 -3.83 -15.92 -23.63
CA SER A 196 -4.94 -16.78 -23.98
C SER A 196 -6.00 -16.00 -24.78
N PRO A 197 -7.03 -16.66 -25.35
CA PRO A 197 -8.15 -15.95 -25.97
C PRO A 197 -8.88 -14.99 -25.00
N ARG A 198 -8.85 -15.27 -23.69
CA ARG A 198 -9.45 -14.43 -22.65
C ARG A 198 -8.51 -13.29 -22.23
N PHE A 199 -7.21 -13.57 -22.17
CA PHE A 199 -6.17 -12.62 -21.79
C PHE A 199 -5.35 -12.23 -23.02
N SER A 200 -5.95 -11.39 -23.86
CA SER A 200 -5.35 -10.92 -25.11
C SER A 200 -4.39 -9.74 -24.91
N ALA A 201 -3.48 -9.54 -25.86
CA ALA A 201 -2.66 -8.34 -25.95
C ALA A 201 -3.53 -7.08 -25.86
N GLY A 202 -3.05 -6.06 -25.14
CA GLY A 202 -3.77 -4.82 -24.89
C GLY A 202 -4.90 -4.93 -23.86
N ALA A 203 -5.17 -6.09 -23.27
CA ALA A 203 -6.15 -6.22 -22.19
C ALA A 203 -5.65 -5.58 -20.89
N GLY A 204 -6.55 -4.92 -20.18
CA GLY A 204 -6.31 -4.32 -18.87
C GLY A 204 -7.36 -3.26 -18.55
N TYR A 205 -7.92 -3.28 -17.35
CA TYR A 205 -8.87 -2.28 -16.86
C TYR A 205 -8.13 -1.08 -16.31
N THR A 206 -8.66 0.11 -16.57
CA THR A 206 -8.18 1.35 -15.95
C THR A 206 -9.00 1.67 -14.71
N THR A 207 -8.33 2.18 -13.68
CA THR A 207 -8.98 2.74 -12.48
C THR A 207 -8.46 4.13 -12.18
N SER A 208 -9.22 4.89 -11.41
CA SER A 208 -8.80 6.21 -10.92
C SER A 208 -8.18 6.08 -9.53
N LYS A 209 -7.18 6.92 -9.23
CA LYS A 209 -6.71 7.13 -7.86
C LYS A 209 -7.83 7.77 -7.03
N ILE A 210 -8.23 7.09 -5.95
CA ILE A 210 -9.30 7.54 -5.04
C ILE A 210 -8.84 7.69 -3.59
N ARG A 211 -7.58 7.33 -3.27
CA ARG A 211 -6.97 7.47 -1.94
C ARG A 211 -5.56 8.04 -2.02
N LEU A 212 -5.04 8.52 -0.89
CA LEU A 212 -3.63 8.89 -0.79
C LEU A 212 -2.75 7.67 -1.08
N LYS A 213 -1.64 7.88 -1.78
CA LYS A 213 -0.64 6.84 -2.02
C LYS A 213 0.28 6.77 -0.81
N TYR A 214 0.67 5.58 -0.36
CA TYR A 214 1.79 5.44 0.57
C TYR A 214 3.09 5.30 -0.22
N ALA A 215 4.08 6.11 0.11
CA ALA A 215 5.36 6.15 -0.61
C ALA A 215 6.52 6.38 0.37
N ILE A 216 7.74 6.06 -0.06
CA ILE A 216 8.93 6.44 0.69
C ILE A 216 9.23 7.93 0.47
N PRO A 217 9.76 8.64 1.49
CA PRO A 217 10.10 10.06 1.37
C PRO A 217 11.01 10.38 0.18
N GLU A 218 11.94 9.46 -0.11
CA GLU A 218 12.93 9.59 -1.17
C GLU A 218 12.30 9.71 -2.56
N ASP A 219 11.12 9.11 -2.80
CA ASP A 219 10.36 9.25 -4.05
C ASP A 219 9.96 10.71 -4.32
N LEU A 220 9.87 11.52 -3.25
CA LEU A 220 9.56 12.96 -3.32
C LEU A 220 10.79 13.83 -3.07
N SER A 221 12.00 13.28 -3.19
CA SER A 221 13.26 13.98 -2.89
C SER A 221 13.33 14.52 -1.45
N ILE A 222 12.62 13.88 -0.53
CA ILE A 222 12.67 14.18 0.91
C ILE A 222 13.53 13.11 1.57
N SER A 223 14.49 13.53 2.39
CA SER A 223 15.32 12.58 3.15
C SER A 223 14.53 12.04 4.33
N SER A 224 14.42 10.71 4.45
CA SER A 224 13.87 10.02 5.64
C SER A 224 14.54 10.48 6.94
N ALA A 225 15.85 10.73 6.92
CA ALA A 225 16.58 11.26 8.09
C ALA A 225 16.05 12.61 8.59
N ARG A 226 15.44 13.44 7.72
CA ARG A 226 14.79 14.68 8.17
C ARG A 226 13.50 14.39 8.94
N LEU A 227 12.78 13.34 8.56
CA LEU A 227 11.54 12.93 9.22
C LEU A 227 11.83 12.24 10.57
N ASN A 228 13.00 11.64 10.75
CA ASN A 228 13.40 11.06 12.05
C ASN A 228 13.40 12.09 13.19
N LYS A 229 13.58 13.39 12.90
CA LYS A 229 13.45 14.45 13.92
C LYS A 229 12.06 14.52 14.55
N ILE A 230 11.03 14.01 13.85
CA ILE A 230 9.68 13.89 14.39
C ILE A 230 9.68 12.92 15.57
N ASP A 231 10.44 11.82 15.48
CA ASP A 231 10.56 10.86 16.57
C ASP A 231 11.10 11.54 17.84
N ASP A 232 12.15 12.36 17.70
CA ASP A 232 12.76 13.07 18.83
C ASP A 232 11.76 14.02 19.51
N ILE A 233 11.01 14.79 18.71
CA ILE A 233 10.01 15.74 19.22
C ILE A 233 8.89 15.02 19.95
N VAL A 234 8.34 13.95 19.35
CA VAL A 234 7.22 13.20 19.95
C VAL A 234 7.67 12.46 21.21
N ASN A 235 8.85 11.85 21.18
CA ASN A 235 9.39 11.14 22.34
C ASN A 235 9.71 12.10 23.50
N SER A 236 10.22 13.30 23.22
CA SER A 236 10.39 14.35 24.25
C SER A 236 9.05 14.72 24.88
N ALA A 237 8.02 15.00 24.07
CA ALA A 237 6.69 15.32 24.57
C ALA A 237 6.09 14.21 25.45
N ILE A 238 6.31 12.94 25.10
CA ILE A 238 5.87 11.79 25.92
C ILE A 238 6.68 11.72 27.22
N SER A 239 8.00 11.83 27.14
CA SER A 239 8.88 11.75 28.33
C SER A 239 8.64 12.87 29.34
N GLU A 240 8.30 14.06 28.85
CA GLU A 240 7.96 15.24 29.67
C GLU A 240 6.51 15.21 30.14
N HIS A 241 5.79 14.11 29.90
CA HIS A 241 4.39 13.92 30.26
C HIS A 241 3.45 14.98 29.65
N ALA A 242 3.83 15.60 28.53
CA ALA A 242 2.97 16.54 27.81
C ALA A 242 1.80 15.82 27.10
N THR A 243 1.99 14.55 26.71
CA THR A 243 0.94 13.65 26.17
C THR A 243 1.33 12.19 26.42
N PRO A 244 0.39 11.25 26.66
CA PRO A 244 0.72 9.83 26.79
C PRO A 244 1.04 9.15 25.45
N SER A 245 0.52 9.69 24.35
CA SER A 245 0.71 9.16 22.99
C SER A 245 0.54 10.21 21.90
N ALA A 246 0.92 9.83 20.68
CA ALA A 246 0.63 10.59 19.48
C ALA A 246 0.56 9.68 18.25
N VAL A 247 -0.20 10.09 17.23
CA VAL A 247 -0.12 9.57 15.87
C VAL A 247 0.25 10.71 14.94
N VAL A 248 1.35 10.55 14.20
CA VAL A 248 1.85 11.59 13.29
C VAL A 248 1.81 11.07 11.86
N MET A 249 1.12 11.82 10.99
CA MET A 249 1.05 11.56 9.55
C MET A 249 1.56 12.78 8.77
N VAL A 250 2.50 12.55 7.85
CA VAL A 250 3.01 13.58 6.92
C VAL A 250 2.58 13.25 5.51
N VAL A 251 1.90 14.21 4.87
CA VAL A 251 1.40 14.10 3.51
C VAL A 251 2.05 15.17 2.62
N LYS A 252 2.59 14.75 1.48
CA LYS A 252 3.14 15.64 0.46
C LYS A 252 2.70 15.18 -0.93
N ASP A 253 2.15 16.11 -1.71
CA ASP A 253 1.73 15.91 -3.11
C ASP A 253 0.79 14.69 -3.29
N GLY A 254 -0.11 14.48 -2.34
CA GLY A 254 -1.06 13.36 -2.36
C GLY A 254 -0.44 12.01 -2.01
N ASN A 255 0.74 12.00 -1.37
CA ASN A 255 1.40 10.81 -0.86
C ASN A 255 1.63 10.93 0.65
N VAL A 256 1.31 9.88 1.38
CA VAL A 256 1.72 9.67 2.78
C VAL A 256 3.17 9.20 2.76
N ILE A 257 4.07 9.99 3.33
CA ILE A 257 5.51 9.70 3.41
C ILE A 257 5.98 9.40 4.83
N PHE A 258 5.11 9.62 5.81
CA PHE A 258 5.33 9.30 7.21
C PHE A 258 3.98 8.98 7.85
N ASN A 259 3.88 7.87 8.57
CA ASN A 259 2.71 7.53 9.38
C ASN A 259 3.16 6.63 10.53
N LYS A 260 3.19 7.16 11.75
CA LYS A 260 3.71 6.44 12.91
C LYS A 260 2.92 6.79 14.17
N ALA A 261 2.70 5.77 15.00
CA ALA A 261 2.11 5.90 16.32
C ALA A 261 3.19 5.77 17.40
N TYR A 262 2.99 6.46 18.52
CA TYR A 262 3.94 6.57 19.63
C TYR A 262 3.21 6.46 20.96
N GLY A 263 3.89 5.89 21.95
CA GLY A 263 3.38 5.79 23.32
C GLY A 263 2.17 4.86 23.45
N SER A 264 1.42 5.06 24.54
CA SER A 264 0.29 4.23 24.94
C SER A 264 -0.97 5.08 25.18
N HIS A 265 -2.14 4.45 25.26
CA HIS A 265 -3.40 5.18 25.45
C HIS A 265 -3.44 6.02 26.75
N THR A 266 -2.67 5.62 27.77
CA THR A 266 -2.49 6.35 29.03
C THR A 266 -1.01 6.36 29.41
N TYR A 267 -0.61 7.26 30.32
CA TYR A 267 0.79 7.39 30.76
C TYR A 267 1.36 6.08 31.31
N ASP A 268 0.58 5.39 32.14
CA ASP A 268 0.95 4.10 32.74
C ASP A 268 0.32 2.91 31.98
N GLY A 269 -0.12 3.13 30.74
CA GLY A 269 -0.88 2.14 29.98
C GLY A 269 0.00 1.13 29.24
N ASP A 270 -0.40 -0.14 29.28
CA ASP A 270 0.25 -1.21 28.52
C ASP A 270 -0.28 -1.35 27.08
N ILE A 271 -1.34 -0.61 26.72
CA ILE A 271 -1.97 -0.68 25.39
C ILE A 271 -1.24 0.29 24.46
N PRO A 272 -0.43 -0.21 23.49
CA PRO A 272 0.30 0.66 22.58
C PRO A 272 -0.65 1.35 21.62
N THR A 273 -0.34 2.59 21.30
CA THR A 273 -1.09 3.36 20.31
C THR A 273 -0.85 2.79 18.92
N GLN A 274 -1.91 2.68 18.13
CA GLN A 274 -1.90 2.26 16.74
C GLN A 274 -2.23 3.44 15.81
N THR A 275 -1.74 3.41 14.58
CA THR A 275 -2.02 4.45 13.58
C THR A 275 -3.49 4.50 13.15
N THR A 276 -4.26 3.47 13.53
CA THR A 276 -5.71 3.36 13.31
C THR A 276 -6.55 3.83 14.50
N ASP A 277 -5.92 4.17 15.64
CA ASP A 277 -6.65 4.63 16.81
C ASP A 277 -7.24 6.02 16.55
N ILE A 278 -8.49 6.20 16.97
CA ILE A 278 -9.22 7.47 16.85
C ILE A 278 -9.10 8.20 18.18
N TYR A 279 -8.60 9.43 18.14
CA TYR A 279 -8.57 10.31 19.30
C TYR A 279 -9.85 11.13 19.39
N ASP A 280 -10.35 11.34 20.62
CA ASP A 280 -11.48 12.22 20.98
C ASP A 280 -12.84 11.82 20.34
N VAL A 281 -13.42 10.72 20.85
CA VAL A 281 -14.73 10.18 20.43
C VAL A 281 -15.84 10.58 21.41
#